data_AF-A0A6M3LU18-F1
#
_entry.id   AF-A0A6M3LU18-F1
#
_cell.length_a   1.000
_cell.length_b   1.000
_cell.length_c   1.000
_cell.angle_alpha   90.00
_cell.angle_beta   90.00
_cell.angle_gamma   90.00
#
_symmetry.space_group_name_H-M   'P 1'
#
loop_
_entity.id
_entity.type
_entity.pdbx_description
1 polymer ?
#
loop_
_entity_poly.entity_id
_entity_poly.type
_entity_poly.pdbx_seq_one_letter_code
_entity_poly.pdbx_strand_id
1 'polypeptide(L)' 'MDEYTKEHLETWLKFTIHRDEIASVRSKMIKFSEEHPELIKEGWSWPEIRKATERR' A
#
# COMPACT_ATOMS: atom_id res chain seq x y z
N MET A 1 8.46 4.21 -7.01
CA MET A 1 8.47 3.16 -5.97
C MET A 1 9.53 2.14 -6.33
N ASP A 2 10.48 1.89 -5.43
CA ASP A 2 11.52 0.87 -5.58
C ASP A 2 10.95 -0.56 -5.57
N GLU A 3 11.71 -1.49 -6.13
CA GLU A 3 11.34 -2.90 -6.22
C GLU A 3 11.10 -3.54 -4.83
N TYR A 4 11.96 -3.22 -3.86
CA TYR A 4 11.82 -3.63 -2.47
C TYR A 4 10.47 -3.21 -1.88
N THR A 5 10.07 -1.97 -2.10
CA THR A 5 8.83 -1.41 -1.57
C THR A 5 7.59 -2.10 -2.16
N LYS A 6 7.64 -2.45 -3.45
CA LYS A 6 6.57 -3.20 -4.12
C LYS A 6 6.46 -4.63 -3.58
N GLU A 7 7.57 -5.32 -3.42
CA GLU A 7 7.59 -6.69 -2.88
C GLU A 7 7.08 -6.73 -1.43
N HIS A 8 7.46 -5.73 -0.63
CA HIS A 8 7.02 -5.63 0.75
C HIS A 8 5.51 -5.35 0.86
N LEU A 9 4.98 -4.48 -0.01
CA LEU A 9 3.54 -4.25 -0.13
C LEU A 9 2.80 -5.53 -0.56
N GLU A 10 3.30 -6.25 -1.58
CA GLU A 10 2.66 -7.49 -2.04
C GLU A 10 2.66 -8.59 -0.98
N THR A 11 3.74 -8.71 -0.21
CA THR A 11 3.81 -9.62 0.92
C THR A 11 2.77 -9.25 1.97
N TRP A 12 2.75 -7.98 2.39
CA TRP A 12 1.79 -7.51 3.38
C TRP A 12 0.33 -7.73 2.94
N LEU A 13 0.02 -7.47 1.66
CA LEU A 13 -1.31 -7.70 1.09
C LEU A 13 -1.71 -9.18 1.14
N LYS A 14 -0.79 -10.10 0.79
CA LYS A 14 -1.06 -11.55 0.83
C LYS A 14 -1.38 -12.07 2.23
N PHE A 15 -0.79 -11.49 3.28
CA PHE A 15 -1.01 -11.89 4.66
C PHE A 15 -2.19 -11.17 5.34
N THR A 16 -2.54 -9.97 4.87
CA THR A 16 -3.51 -9.10 5.55
C THR A 16 -4.87 -9.03 4.84
N ILE A 17 -4.90 -9.23 3.53
CA ILE A 17 -6.08 -9.02 2.68
C ILE A 17 -6.53 -10.34 2.06
N HIS A 18 -7.84 -10.55 1.97
CA HIS A 18 -8.40 -11.69 1.25
C HIS A 18 -7.99 -11.67 -0.22
N ARG A 19 -7.68 -12.84 -0.78
CA ARG A 19 -7.12 -12.99 -2.14
C ARG A 19 -7.92 -12.25 -3.22
N ASP A 20 -9.25 -12.26 -3.11
CA ASP A 20 -10.16 -11.56 -4.03
C ASP A 20 -10.07 -10.03 -3.94
N GLU A 21 -9.73 -9.49 -2.77
CA GLU A 21 -9.62 -8.04 -2.54
C GLU A 21 -8.21 -7.50 -2.79
N ILE A 22 -7.18 -8.37 -2.81
CA ILE A 22 -5.77 -7.98 -2.99
C ILE A 22 -5.59 -7.08 -4.21
N ALA A 23 -6.18 -7.43 -5.36
CA ALA A 23 -6.01 -6.65 -6.59
C ALA A 23 -6.57 -5.22 -6.45
N SER A 24 -7.75 -5.09 -5.83
CA SER A 24 -8.42 -3.80 -5.61
C SER A 24 -7.63 -2.93 -4.62
N VAL A 25 -7.23 -3.51 -3.48
CA VAL A 25 -6.45 -2.81 -2.44
C VAL A 25 -5.07 -2.43 -2.97
N ARG A 26 -4.39 -3.33 -3.69
CA ARG A 26 -3.10 -3.06 -4.34
C ARG A 26 -3.18 -1.85 -5.24
N SER A 27 -4.18 -1.79 -6.13
CA SER A 27 -4.33 -0.69 -7.07
C SER A 27 -4.53 0.66 -6.34
N LYS A 28 -5.38 0.68 -5.30
CA LYS A 28 -5.61 1.88 -4.48
C LYS A 28 -4.34 2.33 -3.75
N MET A 29 -3.64 1.40 -3.10
CA MET A 29 -2.44 1.72 -2.32
C MET A 29 -1.26 2.13 -3.20
N ILE A 30 -1.05 1.49 -4.35
CA ILE A 30 -0.02 1.90 -5.31
C ILE A 30 -0.32 3.32 -5.78
N LYS A 31 -1.55 3.57 -6.26
CA LYS A 31 -1.94 4.89 -6.76
C LYS A 31 -1.73 5.97 -5.70
N PHE A 32 -2.19 5.72 -4.47
CA PHE A 32 -2.00 6.65 -3.37
C PHE A 32 -0.53 6.86 -3.00
N SER A 33 0.29 5.82 -3.05
CA SER A 33 1.74 5.92 -2.82
C SER A 33 2.47 6.67 -3.92
N GLU A 34 1.96 6.62 -5.15
CA GLU A 34 2.47 7.43 -6.28
C GLU A 34 2.04 8.89 -6.17
N GLU A 35 0.82 9.15 -5.69
CA GLU A 35 0.33 10.51 -5.40
C GLU A 35 1.02 11.13 -4.18
N HIS A 36 1.42 10.31 -3.19
CA HIS A 36 2.02 10.71 -1.93
C HIS A 36 3.33 9.96 -1.63
N PRO A 37 4.40 10.19 -2.42
CA PRO A 37 5.68 9.53 -2.20
C PRO A 37 6.36 9.98 -0.89
N GLU A 38 5.92 11.09 -0.30
CA GLU A 38 6.41 11.56 1.00
C GLU A 38 6.12 10.58 2.13
N LEU A 39 4.98 9.89 2.12
CA LEU A 39 4.59 8.97 3.20
C LEU A 39 5.57 7.80 3.32
N ILE A 40 6.06 7.31 2.18
CA ILE A 40 7.07 6.25 2.15
C ILE A 40 8.42 6.78 2.63
N LYS A 41 8.78 8.02 2.27
CA LYS A 41 10.03 8.67 2.73
C LYS A 41 10.00 8.98 4.23
N GLU A 42 8.83 9.32 4.77
CA GLU A 42 8.60 9.52 6.20
C GLU A 42 8.55 8.21 6.99
N GLY A 43 8.57 7.05 6.31
CA GLY A 43 8.59 5.74 6.96
C GLY A 43 7.22 5.23 7.41
N TRP A 44 6.13 5.70 6.81
CA TRP A 44 4.79 5.22 7.12
C TRP A 44 4.64 3.73 6.82
N SER A 45 3.89 3.05 7.68
CA SER A 45 3.60 1.62 7.51
C SER A 45 2.44 1.40 6.52
N TRP A 46 2.44 0.26 5.80
CA TRP A 46 1.31 -0.14 4.93
C TRP A 46 -0.08 -0.04 5.56
N PRO A 47 -0.33 -0.46 6.81
CA PRO A 47 -1.63 -0.26 7.46
C PRO A 47 -2.00 1.21 7.66
N GLU A 48 -1.03 2.11 7.87
CA GLU A 48 -1.29 3.55 8.00
C GLU A 48 -1.64 4.16 6.65
N ILE A 49 -0.87 3.80 5.62
CA ILE A 49 -1.14 4.18 4.23
C ILE A 49 -2.53 3.68 3.82
N ARG A 50 -2.91 2.45 4.18
CA ARG A 50 -4.26 1.92 3.95
C ARG A 50 -5.33 2.75 4.67
N LYS A 51 -5.15 3.03 5.97
CA LYS A 51 -6.10 3.88 6.72
C LYS A 51 -6.24 5.26 6.10
N ALA A 52 -5.15 5.83 5.59
CA ALA A 52 -5.18 7.10 4.86
C ALA A 52 -5.96 6.99 3.54
N THR A 53 -5.80 5.88 2.79
CA THR A 53 -6.61 5.64 1.58
C THR A 53 -8.09 5.44 1.85
N GLU A 54 -8.48 4.86 3.00
CA GLU A 54 -9.88 4.57 3.35
C GLU A 54 -10.64 5.77 3.93
N ARG A 55 -9.94 6.81 4.40
CA ARG A 55 -10.56 8.03 4.98
C ARG A 55 -11.04 9.06 3.95
N ARG A 56 -10.93 8.75 2.65
CA ARG A 56 -11.17 9.69 1.55
C ARG A 56 -12.38 9.29 0.70
#